data_AF-A0A7J8V5T4-F1
#
_entry.id   AF-A0A7J8V5T4-F1
#
_cell.length_a   1.000
_cell.length_b   1.000
_cell.length_c   1.000
_cell.angle_alpha   90.00
_cell.angle_beta   90.00
_cell.angle_gamma   90.00
#
_symmetry.space_group_name_H-M   'P 1'
#
loop_
_entity.id
_entity.type
_entity.pdbx_description
1 polymer ?
#
loop_
_entity_poly.entity_id
_entity_poly.type
_entity_poly.pdbx_seq_one_letter_code
_entity_poly.pdbx_strand_id
1 'polypeptide(L)'
;MLLYLFISCFSIIFFIKSLTLKPPPPWATEMRLLSPWFRKDVSFFLSSRLIKNILGLAYFTTVVSKMSLKKMSFTSKVDNFEEVEESAMSILDLPDLVLECILERLPPAALCSMAGVCSSLRSRCISDHFWEKHMKKKWGRIIGPAAYREWQWHIALRTRKDSSHLKQGKPKGLMRVLSIVRPSWWIKSKVDDSSKQCSLPDDSIMSWFLALETGRFRFPAQVYNRENGHVGFMLSCYDAELSYDPRIDTFQARYPPHGRRAVAIENYVPWERLRAPPFDTSPHDLHISDCLNELRPGDNIEIQWRRNKEFPYGWWYGVVGHLESCDGNDNYCRCHNSDTVVLEFNQYTAGSRWRRATINRKEHREEGNEADGFYGGIRKLCNEEEISTWKRLWPSEILE
;
A
#
# COMPACT_ATOMS: atom_id res chain seq x y z
N MET A 1 25.76 -41.79 -27.03
CA MET A 1 25.78 -40.48 -26.33
C MET A 1 26.15 -39.30 -27.23
N LEU A 2 27.03 -39.44 -28.23
CA LEU A 2 27.33 -38.35 -29.19
C LEU A 2 26.16 -37.97 -30.13
N LEU A 3 25.31 -38.93 -30.50
CA LEU A 3 24.11 -38.68 -31.33
C LEU A 3 23.04 -37.84 -30.61
N TYR A 4 22.92 -37.98 -29.30
CA TYR A 4 21.94 -37.21 -28.50
C TYR A 4 22.35 -35.75 -28.34
N LEU A 5 23.66 -35.48 -28.24
CA LEU A 5 24.22 -34.14 -28.24
C LEU A 5 23.96 -33.42 -29.57
N PHE A 6 24.19 -34.09 -30.71
CA PHE A 6 23.92 -33.51 -32.03
C PHE A 6 22.44 -33.16 -32.25
N ILE A 7 21.52 -34.02 -31.80
CA ILE A 7 20.07 -33.76 -31.93
C ILE A 7 19.65 -32.57 -31.03
N SER A 8 20.20 -32.47 -29.81
CA SER A 8 19.91 -31.34 -28.91
C SER A 8 20.48 -29.99 -29.38
N CYS A 9 21.62 -29.99 -30.06
CA CYS A 9 22.23 -28.77 -30.59
C CYS A 9 21.50 -28.22 -31.82
N PHE A 10 20.91 -29.08 -32.66
CA PHE A 10 20.13 -28.64 -33.83
C PHE A 10 18.85 -27.90 -33.45
N SER A 11 18.19 -28.30 -32.35
CA SER A 11 17.00 -27.61 -31.83
C SER A 11 17.31 -26.19 -31.37
N ILE A 12 18.50 -25.97 -30.79
CA ILE A 12 18.96 -24.67 -30.29
C ILE A 12 19.31 -23.73 -31.45
N ILE A 13 19.95 -24.25 -32.51
CA ILE A 13 20.29 -23.44 -33.70
C ILE A 13 19.04 -22.99 -34.45
N PHE A 14 18.00 -23.83 -34.55
CA PHE A 14 16.72 -23.45 -35.15
C PHE A 14 15.96 -22.41 -34.32
N PHE A 15 16.08 -22.47 -32.98
CA PHE A 15 15.48 -21.50 -32.07
C PHE A 15 16.18 -20.13 -32.12
N ILE A 16 17.50 -20.10 -32.31
CA ILE A 16 18.25 -18.84 -32.49
C ILE A 16 17.95 -18.20 -33.85
N LYS A 17 17.71 -19.00 -34.90
CA LYS A 17 17.31 -18.51 -36.22
C LYS A 17 15.86 -17.98 -36.28
N SER A 18 14.96 -18.41 -35.37
CA SER A 18 13.61 -17.84 -35.28
C SER A 18 13.55 -16.54 -34.47
N LEU A 19 14.61 -16.22 -33.72
CA LEU A 19 14.78 -14.99 -32.93
C LEU A 19 15.33 -13.81 -33.74
N THR A 20 15.55 -13.94 -35.05
CA THR A 20 15.80 -12.77 -35.91
C THR A 20 14.50 -12.00 -36.10
N LEU A 21 14.25 -11.11 -35.14
CA LEU A 21 13.22 -10.07 -35.18
C LEU A 21 13.36 -9.28 -36.49
N LYS A 22 12.23 -9.16 -37.21
CA LYS A 22 12.09 -8.21 -38.33
C LYS A 22 12.44 -6.80 -37.84
N PRO A 23 13.10 -5.95 -38.66
CA PRO A 23 13.37 -4.58 -38.28
C PRO A 23 12.06 -3.80 -38.08
N PRO A 24 12.01 -2.83 -37.15
CA PRO A 24 10.84 -1.98 -36.96
C PRO A 24 10.61 -1.02 -38.15
N PRO A 25 9.37 -0.56 -38.38
CA PRO A 25 9.05 0.41 -39.43
C PRO A 25 9.70 1.79 -39.20
N PRO A 26 9.85 2.63 -40.24
CA PRO A 26 10.91 3.65 -40.34
C PRO A 26 10.76 4.93 -39.49
N TRP A 27 9.79 5.02 -38.57
CA TRP A 27 9.54 6.26 -37.83
C TRP A 27 10.21 6.31 -36.43
N ALA A 28 10.96 5.29 -36.04
CA ALA A 28 11.67 5.24 -34.74
C ALA A 28 13.10 5.83 -34.78
N THR A 29 13.43 6.66 -35.77
CA THR A 29 14.81 7.10 -36.06
C THR A 29 15.09 8.56 -35.68
N GLU A 30 14.39 9.10 -34.68
CA GLU A 30 14.78 10.39 -34.09
C GLU A 30 14.69 10.29 -32.56
N MET A 31 15.75 9.78 -31.93
CA MET A 31 16.20 10.15 -30.57
C MET A 31 17.41 9.31 -30.13
N ARG A 32 18.46 9.30 -30.95
CA ARG A 32 19.79 8.81 -30.53
C ARG A 32 20.88 9.69 -31.13
N LEU A 33 21.28 10.72 -30.40
CA LEU A 33 22.65 11.19 -30.18
C LEU A 33 22.54 11.99 -28.86
N LEU A 34 23.12 11.59 -27.74
CA LEU A 34 24.53 11.80 -27.40
C LEU A 34 25.10 10.67 -26.51
N SER A 35 26.43 10.56 -26.58
CA SER A 35 27.30 9.38 -26.46
C SER A 35 27.60 8.79 -25.07
N PRO A 36 28.03 7.50 -25.01
CA PRO A 36 28.48 6.81 -23.79
C PRO A 36 30.00 6.53 -23.75
N TRP A 37 30.77 7.28 -22.98
CA TRP A 37 32.17 6.99 -22.61
C TRP A 37 32.26 7.30 -21.10
N PHE A 38 32.59 6.43 -20.15
CA PHE A 38 33.64 5.41 -20.08
C PHE A 38 33.26 4.31 -19.07
N ARG A 39 33.67 3.08 -19.39
CA ARG A 39 33.62 1.87 -18.55
C ARG A 39 35.05 1.46 -18.21
N LYS A 40 35.36 1.32 -16.92
CA LYS A 40 36.49 0.61 -16.25
C LYS A 40 36.43 1.07 -14.78
N ASP A 41 36.44 0.26 -13.73
CA ASP A 41 37.05 -1.03 -13.50
C ASP A 41 36.24 -1.92 -12.54
N VAL A 42 36.51 -3.21 -12.65
CA VAL A 42 36.11 -4.29 -11.75
C VAL A 42 36.91 -4.19 -10.45
N SER A 43 36.25 -4.33 -9.30
CA SER A 43 36.90 -4.93 -8.12
C SER A 43 35.89 -5.68 -7.25
N PHE A 44 35.93 -7.00 -7.39
CA PHE A 44 35.43 -7.99 -6.44
C PHE A 44 36.19 -7.87 -5.13
N PHE A 45 35.75 -7.08 -4.15
CA PHE A 45 36.20 -7.23 -2.75
C PHE A 45 35.22 -6.53 -1.80
N LEU A 46 34.16 -7.23 -1.39
CA LEU A 46 33.40 -6.92 -0.17
C LEU A 46 32.58 -8.13 0.32
N SER A 47 33.18 -9.32 0.25
CA SER A 47 32.68 -10.56 0.89
C SER A 47 33.59 -10.97 2.05
N SER A 48 33.84 -10.08 3.01
CA SER A 48 34.47 -10.45 4.28
C SER A 48 34.14 -9.55 5.49
N ARG A 49 33.50 -8.39 5.29
CA ARG A 49 33.05 -7.52 6.40
C ARG A 49 31.62 -7.75 6.89
N LEU A 50 30.77 -8.46 6.14
CA LEU A 50 29.40 -8.79 6.54
C LEU A 50 29.30 -9.96 7.54
N ILE A 51 30.33 -10.81 7.63
CA ILE A 51 30.32 -11.97 8.55
C ILE A 51 30.78 -11.56 9.97
N LYS A 52 31.45 -10.42 10.14
CA LYS A 52 31.90 -9.96 11.47
C LYS A 52 30.88 -9.13 12.25
N ASN A 53 29.85 -8.59 11.61
CA ASN A 53 28.77 -7.87 12.32
C ASN A 53 27.58 -8.76 12.72
N ILE A 54 27.58 -10.05 12.34
CA ILE A 54 26.57 -11.03 12.79
C ILE A 54 26.95 -11.67 14.14
N LEU A 55 28.21 -11.52 14.58
CA LEU A 55 28.71 -12.06 15.85
C LEU A 55 28.79 -11.01 16.98
N GLY A 56 28.52 -9.74 16.70
CA GLY A 56 28.65 -8.63 17.67
C GLY A 56 27.38 -8.22 18.40
N LEU A 57 26.21 -8.75 18.04
CA LEU A 57 24.92 -8.40 18.67
C LEU A 57 24.37 -9.51 19.57
N ALA A 58 25.17 -10.55 19.84
CA ALA A 58 24.83 -11.67 20.73
C ALA A 58 25.23 -11.45 22.21
N TYR A 59 25.47 -10.20 22.62
CA TYR A 59 25.85 -9.84 24.00
C TYR A 59 24.81 -8.94 24.67
N PHE A 60 23.54 -9.35 24.68
CA PHE A 60 22.65 -9.00 25.77
C PHE A 60 21.75 -10.19 26.07
N THR A 61 21.67 -10.54 27.36
CA THR A 61 20.88 -11.61 28.00
C THR A 61 21.55 -12.99 28.16
N THR A 62 22.60 -13.04 28.99
CA THR A 62 22.91 -14.23 29.79
C THR A 62 22.94 -13.86 31.27
N VAL A 63 21.76 -13.87 31.90
CA VAL A 63 21.64 -14.16 33.33
C VAL A 63 20.82 -15.44 33.43
N VAL A 64 21.52 -16.57 33.47
CA VAL A 64 20.94 -17.88 33.75
C VAL A 64 20.80 -18.00 35.26
N SER A 65 19.58 -17.80 35.78
CA SER A 65 19.23 -18.32 37.10
C SER A 65 18.86 -19.81 36.94
N LYS A 66 19.76 -20.69 37.37
CA LYS A 66 19.48 -22.13 37.51
C LYS A 66 18.49 -22.31 38.65
N MET A 67 17.22 -22.60 38.35
CA MET A 67 16.36 -23.30 39.30
C MET A 67 16.07 -24.70 38.77
N SER A 68 16.56 -25.69 39.51
CA SER A 68 16.29 -27.11 39.32
C SER A 68 14.85 -27.40 39.76
N LEU A 69 14.01 -27.88 38.85
CA LEU A 69 12.66 -28.33 39.17
C LEU A 69 12.74 -29.68 39.89
N LYS A 70 12.78 -29.67 41.22
CA LYS A 70 12.66 -30.87 42.04
C LYS A 70 11.19 -31.31 42.02
N LYS A 71 10.92 -32.47 41.43
CA LYS A 71 9.60 -33.13 41.46
C LYS A 71 9.28 -33.53 42.91
N MET A 72 8.42 -32.77 43.60
CA MET A 72 7.88 -33.18 44.90
C MET A 72 6.51 -33.83 44.71
N SER A 73 6.43 -35.08 45.13
CA SER A 73 5.20 -35.81 45.38
C SER A 73 4.55 -35.27 46.66
N PHE A 74 3.31 -34.80 46.56
CA PHE A 74 2.51 -34.45 47.73
C PHE A 74 2.08 -35.71 48.47
N THR A 75 2.57 -35.88 49.70
CA THR A 75 1.93 -36.72 50.73
C THR A 75 1.47 -35.81 51.85
N SER A 76 0.19 -35.95 52.20
CA SER A 76 -0.52 -35.14 53.20
C SER A 76 0.03 -35.39 54.61
N LYS A 77 0.53 -34.34 55.26
CA LYS A 77 0.47 -34.21 56.71
C LYS A 77 0.07 -32.78 57.06
N VAL A 78 -1.00 -32.72 57.83
CA VAL A 78 -1.55 -31.51 58.46
C VAL A 78 -0.50 -30.98 59.42
N ASP A 79 -0.07 -29.76 59.19
CA ASP A 79 0.38 -28.86 60.26
C ASP A 79 -0.17 -27.47 59.94
N ASN A 80 -0.97 -26.96 60.88
CA ASN A 80 -1.49 -25.61 60.88
C ASN A 80 -0.33 -24.64 61.10
N PHE A 81 0.07 -23.94 60.05
CA PHE A 81 0.71 -22.64 60.16
C PHE A 81 -0.03 -21.69 59.22
N GLU A 82 -0.58 -20.62 59.77
CA GLU A 82 -1.07 -19.46 59.03
C GLU A 82 0.14 -18.79 58.35
N GLU A 83 0.56 -19.31 57.20
CA GLU A 83 1.28 -18.51 56.23
C GLU A 83 0.26 -17.54 55.65
N VAL A 84 0.42 -16.25 55.97
CA VAL A 84 -0.20 -15.17 55.21
C VAL A 84 0.36 -15.28 53.80
N GLU A 85 -0.34 -16.04 52.96
CA GLU A 85 -0.14 -16.08 51.52
C GLU A 85 -0.30 -14.64 51.06
N GLU A 86 0.82 -13.92 50.86
CA GLU A 86 0.83 -12.69 50.09
C GLU A 86 0.32 -13.07 48.71
N SER A 87 -1.01 -12.98 48.56
CA SER A 87 -1.73 -13.16 47.32
C SER A 87 -1.00 -12.32 46.28
N ALA A 88 -0.23 -12.99 45.43
CA ALA A 88 0.50 -12.34 44.37
C ALA A 88 -0.55 -11.77 43.41
N MET A 89 -0.85 -10.47 43.56
CA MET A 89 -1.83 -9.79 42.72
C MET A 89 -1.49 -10.04 41.25
N SER A 90 -2.40 -10.73 40.57
CA SER A 90 -2.32 -10.96 39.15
C SER A 90 -2.70 -9.68 38.41
N ILE A 91 -2.15 -9.49 37.21
CA ILE A 91 -2.61 -8.44 36.30
C ILE A 91 -4.11 -8.56 35.97
N LEU A 92 -4.65 -9.79 36.05
CA LEU A 92 -6.07 -10.06 35.86
C LEU A 92 -6.95 -9.62 37.03
N ASP A 93 -6.35 -9.36 38.20
CA ASP A 93 -7.06 -8.91 39.39
C ASP A 93 -7.24 -7.38 39.40
N LEU A 94 -6.67 -6.69 38.40
CA LEU A 94 -6.88 -5.26 38.19
C LEU A 94 -8.32 -4.97 37.76
N PRO A 95 -8.89 -3.81 38.14
CA PRO A 95 -10.17 -3.36 37.61
C PRO A 95 -10.18 -3.30 36.08
N ASP A 96 -11.30 -3.64 35.45
CA ASP A 96 -11.40 -3.79 33.99
C ASP A 96 -10.93 -2.55 33.23
N LEU A 97 -11.31 -1.34 33.68
CA LEU A 97 -10.88 -0.08 33.07
C LEU A 97 -9.37 0.11 33.11
N VAL A 98 -8.70 -0.31 34.20
CA VAL A 98 -7.24 -0.19 34.34
C VAL A 98 -6.55 -1.15 33.37
N LEU A 99 -7.06 -2.38 33.29
CA LEU A 99 -6.54 -3.38 32.36
C LEU A 99 -6.73 -2.94 30.90
N GLU A 100 -7.90 -2.40 30.55
CA GLU A 100 -8.15 -1.84 29.21
C GLU A 100 -7.23 -0.67 28.89
N CYS A 101 -7.01 0.26 29.84
CA CYS A 101 -6.05 1.36 29.67
C CYS A 101 -4.63 0.87 29.41
N ILE A 102 -4.21 -0.22 30.06
CA ILE A 102 -2.89 -0.83 29.82
C ILE A 102 -2.84 -1.42 28.42
N LEU A 103 -3.85 -2.22 28.04
CA LEU A 103 -3.91 -2.88 26.74
C LEU A 103 -3.97 -1.86 25.58
N GLU A 104 -4.73 -0.77 25.72
CA GLU A 104 -4.86 0.28 24.69
C GLU A 104 -3.53 1.00 24.38
N ARG A 105 -2.57 0.96 25.32
CA ARG A 105 -1.24 1.58 25.16
C ARG A 105 -0.22 0.64 24.51
N LEU A 106 -0.53 -0.65 24.37
CA LEU A 106 0.39 -1.63 23.82
C LEU A 106 0.52 -1.47 22.30
N PRO A 107 1.72 -1.66 21.72
CA PRO A 107 1.84 -1.78 20.27
C PRO A 107 1.21 -3.08 19.76
N PRO A 108 0.86 -3.17 18.46
CA PRO A 108 0.22 -4.36 17.88
C PRO A 108 0.93 -5.69 18.15
N ALA A 109 2.26 -5.72 18.12
CA ALA A 109 3.03 -6.92 18.42
C ALA A 109 2.91 -7.36 19.90
N ALA A 110 2.82 -6.40 20.82
CA ALA A 110 2.61 -6.68 22.23
C ALA A 110 1.16 -7.14 22.50
N LEU A 111 0.16 -6.56 21.83
CA LEU A 111 -1.22 -7.06 21.85
C LEU A 111 -1.31 -8.52 21.40
N CYS A 112 -0.66 -8.88 20.28
CA CYS A 112 -0.58 -10.26 19.83
C CYS A 112 0.11 -11.18 20.85
N SER A 113 1.16 -10.69 21.52
CA SER A 113 1.88 -11.45 22.54
C SER A 113 1.01 -11.68 23.78
N MET A 114 0.31 -10.64 24.25
CA MET A 114 -0.61 -10.72 25.37
C MET A 114 -1.79 -11.65 25.11
N ALA A 115 -2.30 -11.69 23.88
CA ALA A 115 -3.32 -12.65 23.46
C ALA A 115 -2.88 -14.13 23.55
N GLY A 116 -1.56 -14.36 23.64
CA GLY A 116 -0.96 -15.68 23.80
C GLY A 116 -0.85 -16.17 25.26
N VAL A 117 -1.01 -15.28 26.24
CA VAL A 117 -0.73 -15.58 27.66
C VAL A 117 -1.81 -16.43 28.31
N CYS A 118 -3.08 -16.03 28.20
CA CYS A 118 -4.22 -16.79 28.73
C CYS A 118 -5.50 -16.53 27.91
N SER A 119 -6.56 -17.29 28.15
CA SER A 119 -7.85 -17.16 27.43
C SER A 119 -8.53 -15.81 27.68
N SER A 120 -8.46 -15.27 28.90
CA SER A 120 -9.03 -13.97 29.26
C SER A 120 -8.34 -12.80 28.53
N LEU A 121 -7.00 -12.79 28.51
CA LEU A 121 -6.26 -11.78 27.76
C LEU A 121 -6.42 -11.94 26.26
N ARG A 122 -6.57 -13.18 25.77
CA ARG A 122 -6.88 -13.44 24.37
C ARG A 122 -8.17 -12.76 23.95
N SER A 123 -9.28 -12.98 24.66
CA SER A 123 -10.57 -12.39 24.26
C SER A 123 -10.55 -10.87 24.27
N ARG A 124 -9.80 -10.25 25.20
CA ARG A 124 -9.64 -8.78 25.26
C ARG A 124 -8.74 -8.26 24.14
N CYS A 125 -7.54 -8.82 23.96
CA CYS A 125 -6.53 -8.30 23.02
C CYS A 125 -6.93 -8.45 21.54
N ILE A 126 -7.86 -9.34 21.21
CA ILE A 126 -8.39 -9.49 19.84
C ILE A 126 -9.56 -8.55 19.54
N SER A 127 -10.04 -7.81 20.53
CA SER A 127 -11.20 -6.94 20.38
C SER A 127 -10.87 -5.73 19.50
N ASP A 128 -11.76 -5.43 18.56
CA ASP A 128 -11.53 -4.46 17.47
C ASP A 128 -11.22 -3.05 17.96
N HIS A 129 -11.79 -2.61 19.08
CA HIS A 129 -11.57 -1.27 19.62
C HIS A 129 -10.08 -0.94 19.88
N PHE A 130 -9.27 -1.93 20.28
CA PHE A 130 -7.82 -1.73 20.42
C PHE A 130 -7.13 -1.58 19.07
N TRP A 131 -7.64 -2.24 18.03
CA TRP A 131 -7.05 -2.25 16.69
C TRP A 131 -7.50 -1.07 15.82
N GLU A 132 -8.69 -0.52 16.03
CA GLU A 132 -9.21 0.66 15.32
C GLU A 132 -8.24 1.84 15.38
N LYS A 133 -7.72 2.13 16.58
CA LYS A 133 -6.76 3.21 16.80
C LYS A 133 -5.45 2.98 16.05
N HIS A 134 -4.93 1.76 16.08
CA HIS A 134 -3.71 1.40 15.34
C HIS A 134 -3.91 1.44 13.83
N MET A 135 -5.06 0.94 13.36
CA MET A 135 -5.46 0.97 11.96
C MET A 135 -5.53 2.41 11.46
N LYS A 136 -6.29 3.28 12.13
CA LYS A 136 -6.42 4.69 11.76
C LYS A 136 -5.07 5.43 11.79
N LYS A 137 -4.25 5.17 12.80
CA LYS A 137 -2.95 5.83 12.96
C LYS A 137 -1.94 5.48 11.85
N LYS A 138 -1.83 4.19 11.49
CA LYS A 138 -0.82 3.73 10.51
C LYS A 138 -1.37 3.72 9.08
N TRP A 139 -2.57 3.19 8.90
CA TRP A 139 -3.13 2.89 7.59
C TRP A 139 -4.14 3.94 7.12
N GLY A 140 -4.75 4.69 8.03
CA GLY A 140 -5.90 5.58 7.75
C GLY A 140 -5.69 6.64 6.67
N ARG A 141 -4.45 7.00 6.34
CA ARG A 141 -4.14 7.92 5.22
C ARG A 141 -4.30 7.26 3.84
N ILE A 142 -4.08 5.95 3.76
CA ILE A 142 -4.01 5.22 2.49
C ILE A 142 -5.15 4.23 2.28
N ILE A 143 -5.78 3.74 3.34
CA ILE A 143 -6.97 2.89 3.24
C ILE A 143 -8.23 3.75 3.20
N GLY A 144 -9.06 3.51 2.20
CA GLY A 144 -10.37 4.15 2.04
C GLY A 144 -11.52 3.13 1.98
N PRO A 145 -12.75 3.60 1.70
CA PRO A 145 -13.91 2.73 1.53
C PRO A 145 -13.71 1.61 0.50
N ALA A 146 -13.01 1.91 -0.60
CA ALA A 146 -12.66 0.93 -1.63
C ALA A 146 -11.81 -0.22 -1.08
N ALA A 147 -10.80 0.10 -0.27
CA ALA A 147 -9.93 -0.90 0.35
C ALA A 147 -10.70 -1.78 1.35
N TYR A 148 -11.63 -1.19 2.10
CA TYR A 148 -12.47 -1.93 3.03
C TYR A 148 -13.40 -2.91 2.30
N ARG A 149 -14.03 -2.50 1.19
CA ARG A 149 -14.86 -3.43 0.42
C ARG A 149 -14.03 -4.54 -0.21
N GLU A 150 -12.85 -4.25 -0.73
CA GLU A 150 -11.95 -5.28 -1.24
C GLU A 150 -11.58 -6.30 -0.15
N TRP A 151 -11.41 -5.83 1.09
CA TRP A 151 -11.20 -6.71 2.24
C TRP A 151 -12.41 -7.62 2.51
N GLN A 152 -13.63 -7.05 2.52
CA GLN A 152 -14.87 -7.82 2.68
C GLN A 152 -15.00 -8.90 1.60
N TRP A 153 -14.70 -8.57 0.34
CA TRP A 153 -14.68 -9.53 -0.77
C TRP A 153 -13.62 -10.62 -0.57
N HIS A 154 -12.42 -10.24 -0.11
CA HIS A 154 -11.33 -11.16 0.18
C HIS A 154 -11.72 -12.20 1.24
N ILE A 155 -12.38 -11.75 2.32
CA ILE A 155 -12.89 -12.62 3.38
C ILE A 155 -13.98 -13.55 2.86
N ALA A 156 -15.00 -13.01 2.18
CA ALA A 156 -16.08 -13.81 1.61
C ALA A 156 -15.57 -14.91 0.66
N LEU A 157 -14.54 -14.61 -0.15
CA LEU A 157 -13.92 -15.59 -1.04
C LEU A 157 -13.19 -16.71 -0.29
N ARG A 158 -12.50 -16.38 0.82
CA ARG A 158 -11.84 -17.40 1.66
C ARG A 158 -12.87 -18.30 2.33
N THR A 159 -13.89 -17.74 2.96
CA THR A 159 -14.93 -18.52 3.64
C THR A 159 -15.64 -19.48 2.67
N ARG A 160 -15.87 -19.06 1.42
CA ARG A 160 -16.42 -19.95 0.36
C ARG A 160 -15.46 -21.07 -0.06
N LYS A 161 -14.16 -20.81 -0.12
CA LYS A 161 -13.17 -21.86 -0.45
C LYS A 161 -13.06 -22.87 0.68
N ASP A 162 -13.08 -22.41 1.92
CA ASP A 162 -13.03 -23.28 3.09
C ASP A 162 -14.30 -24.13 3.21
N SER A 163 -15.48 -23.59 2.89
CA SER A 163 -16.73 -24.37 2.84
C SER A 163 -16.75 -25.42 1.71
N SER A 164 -16.12 -25.14 0.56
CA SER A 164 -16.00 -26.10 -0.54
C SER A 164 -15.05 -27.28 -0.25
N HIS A 165 -14.06 -27.05 0.63
CA HIS A 165 -13.14 -28.08 1.13
C HIS A 165 -13.70 -28.89 2.31
N LEU A 166 -14.85 -28.49 2.88
CA LEU A 166 -15.46 -29.15 4.04
C LEU A 166 -16.08 -30.53 3.74
N LYS A 167 -16.03 -31.04 2.50
CA LYS A 167 -16.37 -32.45 2.22
C LYS A 167 -15.25 -33.44 2.56
N GLN A 168 -14.06 -32.98 2.97
CA GLN A 168 -13.03 -33.86 3.53
C GLN A 168 -12.44 -33.26 4.81
N GLY A 169 -12.96 -33.73 5.94
CA GLY A 169 -12.27 -33.89 7.23
C GLY A 169 -11.20 -32.88 7.67
N LYS A 170 -11.57 -32.16 8.74
CA LYS A 170 -10.76 -31.41 9.73
C LYS A 170 -10.64 -29.89 9.48
N PRO A 171 -11.06 -29.04 10.46
CA PRO A 171 -10.84 -27.60 10.40
C PRO A 171 -9.36 -27.31 10.67
N LYS A 172 -8.56 -27.22 9.61
CA LYS A 172 -7.18 -26.71 9.66
C LYS A 172 -7.12 -25.37 8.94
N GLY A 173 -7.64 -24.31 9.55
CA GLY A 173 -7.69 -23.01 8.88
C GLY A 173 -7.80 -21.86 9.85
N LEU A 174 -6.73 -21.56 10.60
CA LEU A 174 -6.40 -20.20 11.11
C LEU A 174 -5.16 -20.14 12.00
N MET A 175 -4.59 -21.29 12.37
CA MET A 175 -3.31 -21.35 13.09
C MET A 175 -2.11 -20.70 12.36
N ARG A 176 -2.28 -20.19 11.12
CA ARG A 176 -1.19 -19.62 10.31
C ARG A 176 -0.98 -18.11 10.45
N VAL A 177 -1.90 -17.37 11.08
CA VAL A 177 -1.75 -15.92 11.29
C VAL A 177 -1.16 -15.65 12.69
N LEU A 178 -1.66 -16.32 13.73
CA LEU A 178 -1.08 -16.26 15.07
C LEU A 178 0.23 -17.07 15.21
N SER A 179 0.59 -17.93 14.25
CA SER A 179 1.89 -18.61 14.25
C SER A 179 3.07 -17.73 13.83
N ILE A 180 2.84 -16.51 13.36
CA ILE A 180 3.88 -15.63 12.80
C ILE A 180 4.64 -14.88 13.91
N VAL A 181 4.05 -14.75 15.11
CA VAL A 181 4.64 -14.00 16.25
C VAL A 181 5.21 -14.93 17.33
N ARG A 182 5.52 -16.20 17.03
CA ARG A 182 5.98 -17.13 18.09
C ARG A 182 7.42 -16.83 18.53
N PRO A 183 7.67 -16.55 19.83
CA PRO A 183 8.98 -16.82 20.41
C PRO A 183 9.21 -18.34 20.34
N SER A 184 10.42 -18.76 20.04
CA SER A 184 10.78 -20.13 19.65
C SER A 184 10.63 -21.22 20.75
N TRP A 185 9.94 -20.96 21.86
CA TRP A 185 9.97 -21.79 23.08
C TRP A 185 8.62 -22.35 23.54
N TRP A 186 7.71 -22.69 22.63
CA TRP A 186 6.46 -23.38 23.02
C TRP A 186 6.54 -24.90 22.80
N ILE A 187 6.77 -25.58 23.93
CA ILE A 187 6.64 -27.02 24.11
C ILE A 187 5.19 -27.43 23.75
N LYS A 188 5.05 -28.46 22.90
CA LYS A 188 3.77 -29.13 22.65
C LYS A 188 3.27 -29.77 23.94
N SER A 189 2.34 -29.15 24.65
CA SER A 189 1.51 -29.87 25.62
C SER A 189 0.38 -30.56 24.89
N LYS A 190 0.41 -31.88 24.89
CA LYS A 190 -0.62 -32.76 24.34
C LYS A 190 -1.69 -32.93 25.42
N VAL A 191 -2.73 -32.10 25.41
CA VAL A 191 -3.89 -32.24 26.30
C VAL A 191 -5.16 -32.06 25.47
N ASP A 192 -6.14 -32.90 25.80
CA ASP A 192 -7.35 -33.24 25.07
C ASP A 192 -8.22 -32.03 24.68
N ASP A 193 -8.66 -32.03 23.42
CA ASP A 193 -9.33 -30.91 22.73
C ASP A 193 -10.85 -30.97 22.98
N SER A 194 -11.32 -30.36 24.06
CA SER A 194 -12.76 -30.05 24.23
C SER A 194 -13.05 -28.60 24.63
N SER A 195 -12.05 -27.72 24.62
CA SER A 195 -12.29 -26.28 24.71
C SER A 195 -12.88 -25.81 23.38
N LYS A 196 -14.11 -25.29 23.39
CA LYS A 196 -14.71 -24.56 22.27
C LYS A 196 -13.70 -23.51 21.79
N GLN A 197 -13.02 -23.84 20.71
CA GLN A 197 -11.99 -23.00 20.13
C GLN A 197 -12.73 -21.81 19.51
N CYS A 198 -12.68 -20.65 20.15
CA CYS A 198 -13.20 -19.41 19.58
C CYS A 198 -12.45 -19.14 18.27
N SER A 199 -13.05 -19.54 17.15
CA SER A 199 -12.68 -19.10 15.82
C SER A 199 -12.81 -17.59 15.80
N LEU A 200 -11.71 -16.89 15.52
CA LEU A 200 -11.77 -15.46 15.23
C LEU A 200 -12.81 -15.23 14.13
N PRO A 201 -13.68 -14.22 14.24
CA PRO A 201 -14.44 -13.78 13.08
C PRO A 201 -13.41 -13.39 12.01
N ASP A 202 -13.53 -13.98 10.82
CA ASP A 202 -12.62 -13.67 9.70
C ASP A 202 -12.62 -12.16 9.36
N ASP A 203 -13.67 -11.45 9.78
CA ASP A 203 -13.94 -10.03 9.52
C ASP A 203 -13.54 -9.05 10.66
N SER A 204 -12.64 -9.43 11.56
CA SER A 204 -12.14 -8.49 12.59
C SER A 204 -11.22 -7.40 12.01
N ILE A 205 -11.14 -6.24 12.67
CA ILE A 205 -10.17 -5.19 12.35
C ILE A 205 -8.74 -5.67 12.61
N MET A 206 -8.56 -6.52 13.63
CA MET A 206 -7.27 -7.19 13.87
C MET A 206 -6.82 -8.02 12.67
N SER A 207 -7.70 -8.87 12.11
CA SER A 207 -7.35 -9.73 10.98
C SER A 207 -7.00 -8.89 9.74
N TRP A 208 -7.71 -7.79 9.51
CA TRP A 208 -7.39 -6.85 8.44
C TRP A 208 -6.03 -6.18 8.66
N PHE A 209 -5.76 -5.65 9.86
CA PHE A 209 -4.49 -5.02 10.20
C PHE A 209 -3.31 -5.97 9.97
N LEU A 210 -3.41 -7.20 10.47
CA LEU A 210 -2.37 -8.21 10.30
C LEU A 210 -2.18 -8.63 8.83
N ALA A 211 -3.25 -8.64 8.03
CA ALA A 211 -3.16 -8.93 6.60
C ALA A 211 -2.42 -7.83 5.84
N LEU A 212 -2.61 -6.56 6.22
CA LEU A 212 -1.88 -5.41 5.69
C LEU A 212 -0.40 -5.45 6.12
N GLU A 213 -0.12 -5.60 7.41
CA GLU A 213 1.26 -5.66 7.96
C GLU A 213 2.10 -6.77 7.34
N THR A 214 1.48 -7.89 6.98
CA THR A 214 2.18 -9.04 6.40
C THR A 214 2.31 -8.97 4.88
N GLY A 215 1.75 -7.95 4.22
CA GLY A 215 1.74 -7.82 2.76
C GLY A 215 0.88 -8.86 2.03
N ARG A 216 0.08 -9.66 2.76
CA ARG A 216 -0.71 -10.76 2.21
C ARG A 216 -1.98 -10.30 1.51
N PHE A 217 -2.44 -9.09 1.85
CA PHE A 217 -3.61 -8.47 1.25
C PHE A 217 -3.17 -7.37 0.30
N ARG A 218 -3.75 -7.39 -0.90
CA ARG A 218 -3.62 -6.29 -1.87
C ARG A 218 -4.87 -5.44 -1.79
N PHE A 219 -4.70 -4.13 -1.83
CA PHE A 219 -5.82 -3.20 -1.72
C PHE A 219 -5.72 -2.05 -2.72
N PRO A 220 -6.85 -1.51 -3.19
CA PRO A 220 -6.87 -0.34 -4.05
C PRO A 220 -6.45 0.91 -3.28
N ALA A 221 -5.53 1.68 -3.87
CA ALA A 221 -5.15 3.01 -3.44
C ALA A 221 -4.60 3.80 -4.63
N GLN A 222 -4.20 5.06 -4.40
CA GLN A 222 -3.62 5.90 -5.45
C GLN A 222 -2.15 6.21 -5.19
N VAL A 223 -1.38 6.24 -6.27
CA VAL A 223 0.06 6.54 -6.28
C VAL A 223 0.32 7.84 -7.02
N TYR A 224 0.90 8.80 -6.32
CA TYR A 224 1.41 10.04 -6.90
C TYR A 224 2.67 9.81 -7.74
N ASN A 225 2.82 10.60 -8.81
CA ASN A 225 3.98 10.66 -9.71
C ASN A 225 4.47 9.26 -10.08
N ARG A 226 3.63 8.47 -10.77
CA ARG A 226 3.99 7.14 -11.28
C ARG A 226 5.37 7.18 -11.96
N GLU A 227 6.16 6.11 -11.77
CA GLU A 227 7.52 6.01 -12.31
C GLU A 227 8.43 7.16 -11.84
N ASN A 228 8.23 7.60 -10.60
CA ASN A 228 9.01 8.63 -9.92
C ASN A 228 9.04 9.99 -10.66
N GLY A 229 7.94 10.37 -11.31
CA GLY A 229 7.79 11.70 -11.90
C GLY A 229 8.60 11.90 -13.18
N HIS A 230 8.67 10.90 -14.05
CA HIS A 230 9.09 11.14 -15.44
C HIS A 230 8.30 12.31 -16.03
N VAL A 231 8.98 13.14 -16.83
CA VAL A 231 8.54 14.47 -17.32
C VAL A 231 7.08 14.53 -17.76
N GLY A 232 6.56 13.51 -18.45
CA GLY A 232 5.17 13.48 -18.93
C GLY A 232 4.09 13.10 -17.90
N PHE A 233 4.48 12.70 -16.69
CA PHE A 233 3.59 12.18 -15.63
C PHE A 233 3.80 12.90 -14.29
N MET A 234 4.47 14.04 -14.28
CA MET A 234 4.61 14.83 -13.06
C MET A 234 3.29 15.43 -12.63
N LEU A 235 3.13 15.55 -11.32
CA LEU A 235 1.91 16.03 -10.67
C LEU A 235 0.67 15.24 -11.12
N SER A 236 0.86 13.93 -11.29
CA SER A 236 -0.20 12.98 -11.62
C SER A 236 -0.43 11.98 -10.50
N CYS A 237 -1.62 11.39 -10.43
CA CYS A 237 -1.99 10.38 -9.45
C CYS A 237 -2.80 9.27 -10.12
N TYR A 238 -2.46 8.00 -9.87
CA TYR A 238 -3.08 6.85 -10.53
C TYR A 238 -3.55 5.80 -9.55
N ASP A 239 -4.67 5.16 -9.87
CA ASP A 239 -5.15 3.99 -9.14
C ASP A 239 -4.21 2.79 -9.35
N ALA A 240 -3.93 2.08 -8.26
CA ALA A 240 -3.11 0.88 -8.23
C ALA A 240 -3.56 -0.08 -7.12
N GLU A 241 -3.30 -1.37 -7.34
CA GLU A 241 -3.32 -2.36 -6.26
C GLU A 241 -1.99 -2.31 -5.51
N LEU A 242 -2.04 -2.02 -4.21
CA LEU A 242 -0.85 -1.95 -3.36
C LEU A 242 -0.66 -3.21 -2.54
N SER A 243 0.60 -3.62 -2.35
CA SER A 243 1.03 -4.67 -1.43
C SER A 243 2.17 -4.13 -0.58
N TYR A 244 2.04 -4.20 0.74
CA TYR A 244 3.06 -3.72 1.67
C TYR A 244 4.20 -4.73 1.85
N ASP A 245 5.45 -4.26 1.85
CA ASP A 245 6.62 -5.04 2.23
C ASP A 245 7.19 -4.55 3.58
N PRO A 246 6.98 -5.30 4.67
CA PRO A 246 7.44 -4.90 6.00
C PRO A 246 8.96 -4.94 6.17
N ARG A 247 9.73 -5.55 5.26
CA ARG A 247 11.20 -5.65 5.39
C ARG A 247 11.90 -4.35 5.08
N ILE A 248 11.31 -3.58 4.17
CA ILE A 248 11.85 -2.36 3.61
C ILE A 248 10.94 -1.16 3.84
N ASP A 249 9.78 -1.37 4.48
CA ASP A 249 8.76 -0.36 4.78
C ASP A 249 8.30 0.42 3.54
N THR A 250 8.04 -0.30 2.45
CA THR A 250 7.57 0.28 1.18
C THR A 250 6.49 -0.60 0.56
N PHE A 251 5.97 -0.16 -0.58
CA PHE A 251 4.90 -0.82 -1.30
C PHE A 251 5.34 -1.28 -2.69
N GLN A 252 4.78 -2.40 -3.11
CA GLN A 252 4.67 -2.76 -4.51
C GLN A 252 3.32 -2.25 -5.04
N ALA A 253 3.36 -1.36 -6.03
CA ALA A 253 2.19 -0.88 -6.73
C ALA A 253 2.03 -1.63 -8.04
N ARG A 254 0.82 -2.15 -8.27
CA ARG A 254 0.45 -2.84 -9.50
C ARG A 254 -0.65 -2.06 -10.20
N TYR A 255 -0.32 -1.49 -11.34
CA TYR A 255 -1.25 -0.68 -12.11
C TYR A 255 -2.15 -1.57 -12.98
N PRO A 256 -3.41 -1.14 -13.24
CA PRO A 256 -4.29 -1.83 -14.17
C PRO A 256 -3.61 -2.07 -15.53
N PRO A 257 -3.86 -3.21 -16.20
CA PRO A 257 -3.37 -3.44 -17.55
C PRO A 257 -4.02 -2.47 -18.54
N HIS A 258 -3.28 -2.12 -19.59
CA HIS A 258 -3.72 -1.15 -20.60
C HIS A 258 -3.77 -1.82 -21.97
N GLY A 259 -4.96 -2.17 -22.45
CA GLY A 259 -5.14 -2.89 -23.71
C GLY A 259 -4.29 -4.17 -23.75
N ARG A 260 -3.33 -4.25 -24.68
CA ARG A 260 -2.39 -5.39 -24.82
C ARG A 260 -1.11 -5.26 -23.97
N ARG A 261 -0.90 -4.16 -23.26
CA ARG A 261 0.31 -3.95 -22.46
C ARG A 261 0.25 -4.78 -21.18
N ALA A 262 1.39 -5.35 -20.82
CA ALA A 262 1.55 -6.04 -19.56
C ALA A 262 1.25 -5.11 -18.38
N VAL A 263 0.83 -5.72 -17.27
CA VAL A 263 0.66 -5.06 -15.98
C VAL A 263 1.96 -4.36 -15.60
N ALA A 264 1.90 -3.04 -15.39
CA ALA A 264 3.04 -2.29 -14.88
C ALA A 264 3.15 -2.48 -13.36
N ILE A 265 4.34 -2.79 -12.88
CA ILE A 265 4.64 -2.98 -11.46
C ILE A 265 5.73 -1.99 -11.08
N GLU A 266 5.45 -1.15 -10.10
CA GLU A 266 6.42 -0.26 -9.47
C GLU A 266 6.73 -0.82 -8.07
N ASN A 267 8.02 -1.00 -7.79
CA ASN A 267 8.49 -1.45 -6.48
C ASN A 267 9.05 -0.26 -5.70
N TYR A 268 9.17 -0.42 -4.37
CA TYR A 268 9.75 0.59 -3.49
C TYR A 268 8.95 1.90 -3.44
N VAL A 269 7.63 1.84 -3.61
CA VAL A 269 6.77 3.02 -3.49
C VAL A 269 6.71 3.43 -2.02
N PRO A 270 7.12 4.65 -1.66
CA PRO A 270 7.16 5.09 -0.28
C PRO A 270 5.80 5.63 0.18
N TRP A 271 5.58 5.70 1.50
CA TRP A 271 4.31 6.14 2.10
C TRP A 271 3.87 7.54 1.66
N GLU A 272 4.81 8.46 1.43
CA GLU A 272 4.55 9.85 1.09
C GLU A 272 3.85 9.98 -0.27
N ARG A 273 4.09 9.03 -1.18
CA ARG A 273 3.52 8.98 -2.53
C ARG A 273 2.16 8.28 -2.60
N LEU A 274 1.59 7.89 -1.47
CA LEU A 274 0.32 7.18 -1.42
C LEU A 274 -0.79 8.05 -0.84
N ARG A 275 -2.00 7.84 -1.35
CA ARG A 275 -3.25 8.32 -0.73
C ARG A 275 -4.37 7.31 -0.94
N ALA A 276 -5.41 7.40 -0.12
CA ALA A 276 -6.67 6.75 -0.42
C ALA A 276 -7.30 7.36 -1.70
N PRO A 277 -8.02 6.58 -2.52
CA PRO A 277 -8.76 7.12 -3.64
C PRO A 277 -9.82 8.12 -3.12
N PRO A 278 -9.94 9.32 -3.71
CA PRO A 278 -10.90 10.33 -3.25
C PRO A 278 -12.35 9.89 -3.52
N PHE A 279 -12.54 9.09 -4.58
CA PHE A 279 -13.82 8.57 -4.98
C PHE A 279 -13.74 7.07 -5.16
N ASP A 280 -14.91 6.48 -5.15
CA ASP A 280 -15.10 5.06 -5.24
C ASP A 280 -15.67 4.65 -6.60
N THR A 281 -15.00 5.09 -7.65
CA THR A 281 -15.40 4.90 -9.04
C THR A 281 -14.33 4.09 -9.78
N SER A 282 -14.71 3.43 -10.87
CA SER A 282 -13.73 2.76 -11.71
C SER A 282 -12.71 3.79 -12.24
N PRO A 283 -11.43 3.43 -12.38
CA PRO A 283 -10.45 4.29 -13.05
C PRO A 283 -10.82 4.62 -14.51
N HIS A 284 -11.76 3.88 -15.12
CA HIS A 284 -12.24 4.13 -16.48
C HIS A 284 -13.47 5.02 -16.54
N ASP A 285 -14.09 5.31 -15.39
CA ASP A 285 -15.31 6.11 -15.34
C ASP A 285 -14.95 7.59 -15.28
N LEU A 286 -15.68 8.38 -16.08
CA LEU A 286 -15.58 9.84 -16.05
C LEU A 286 -16.20 10.34 -14.75
N HIS A 287 -15.44 11.12 -13.99
CA HIS A 287 -15.94 11.80 -12.80
C HIS A 287 -16.89 12.94 -13.19
N ILE A 288 -18.03 13.02 -12.50
CA ILE A 288 -19.03 14.06 -12.72
C ILE A 288 -18.65 15.28 -11.87
N SER A 289 -18.18 16.34 -12.54
CA SER A 289 -17.76 17.57 -11.89
C SER A 289 -18.96 18.35 -11.32
N ASP A 290 -19.07 18.45 -10.01
CA ASP A 290 -20.07 19.26 -9.30
C ASP A 290 -19.60 20.69 -9.00
N CYS A 291 -18.27 20.89 -8.99
CA CYS A 291 -17.63 22.14 -8.56
C CYS A 291 -17.47 23.23 -9.63
N LEU A 292 -17.79 22.97 -10.91
CA LEU A 292 -17.42 23.84 -12.03
C LEU A 292 -17.93 25.28 -11.90
N ASN A 293 -19.14 25.46 -11.36
CA ASN A 293 -19.74 26.78 -11.18
C ASN A 293 -19.04 27.60 -10.07
N GLU A 294 -18.41 26.94 -9.12
CA GLU A 294 -17.77 27.56 -7.96
C GLU A 294 -16.28 27.89 -8.18
N LEU A 295 -15.70 27.41 -9.29
CA LEU A 295 -14.29 27.61 -9.61
C LEU A 295 -13.96 29.10 -9.79
N ARG A 296 -12.92 29.54 -9.10
CA ARG A 296 -12.37 30.89 -9.17
C ARG A 296 -10.87 30.83 -9.47
N PRO A 297 -10.31 31.84 -10.14
CA PRO A 297 -8.86 31.93 -10.31
C PRO A 297 -8.12 31.75 -8.98
N GLY A 298 -7.04 30.96 -9.00
CA GLY A 298 -6.27 30.58 -7.81
C GLY A 298 -6.75 29.29 -7.10
N ASP A 299 -7.94 28.77 -7.42
CA ASP A 299 -8.41 27.50 -6.88
C ASP A 299 -7.51 26.34 -7.36
N ASN A 300 -7.18 25.42 -6.46
CA ASN A 300 -6.42 24.21 -6.78
C ASN A 300 -7.39 23.12 -7.21
N ILE A 301 -7.06 22.40 -8.27
CA ILE A 301 -7.94 21.38 -8.86
C ILE A 301 -7.16 20.12 -9.21
N GLU A 302 -7.90 19.02 -9.34
CA GLU A 302 -7.45 17.86 -10.10
C GLU A 302 -8.38 17.62 -11.27
N ILE A 303 -7.79 17.34 -12.43
CA ILE A 303 -8.51 16.96 -13.64
C ILE A 303 -8.17 15.52 -14.04
N GLN A 304 -9.17 14.77 -14.47
CA GLN A 304 -8.97 13.48 -15.08
C GLN A 304 -8.35 13.66 -16.47
N TRP A 305 -7.28 12.91 -16.74
CA TRP A 305 -6.69 12.83 -18.08
C TRP A 305 -6.37 11.38 -18.45
N ARG A 306 -6.52 11.04 -19.72
CA ARG A 306 -6.07 9.76 -20.29
C ARG A 306 -5.56 9.94 -21.70
N ARG A 307 -4.57 9.13 -22.09
CA ARG A 307 -3.99 9.20 -23.44
C ARG A 307 -4.97 8.80 -24.54
N ASN A 308 -5.74 7.75 -24.31
CA ASN A 308 -6.79 7.29 -25.22
C ASN A 308 -7.85 6.51 -24.43
N LYS A 309 -8.94 6.09 -25.10
CA LYS A 309 -10.10 5.45 -24.45
C LYS A 309 -9.82 4.06 -23.86
N GLU A 310 -8.70 3.43 -24.22
CA GLU A 310 -8.25 2.16 -23.62
C GLU A 310 -7.49 2.35 -22.30
N PHE A 311 -7.03 3.57 -22.01
CA PHE A 311 -6.33 3.89 -20.77
C PHE A 311 -7.33 4.33 -19.68
N PRO A 312 -7.09 3.94 -18.42
CA PRO A 312 -7.80 4.55 -17.30
C PRO A 312 -7.39 6.02 -17.18
N TYR A 313 -8.25 6.81 -16.55
CA TYR A 313 -7.91 8.14 -16.13
C TYR A 313 -6.88 8.11 -15.00
N GLY A 314 -5.94 9.03 -15.06
CA GLY A 314 -5.23 9.51 -13.87
C GLY A 314 -5.73 10.91 -13.50
N TRP A 315 -5.29 11.41 -12.36
CA TRP A 315 -5.61 12.75 -11.88
C TRP A 315 -4.39 13.66 -12.00
N TRP A 316 -4.52 14.80 -12.68
CA TRP A 316 -3.48 15.80 -12.82
C TRP A 316 -3.82 17.01 -11.99
N TYR A 317 -2.84 17.46 -11.20
CA TYR A 317 -2.96 18.69 -10.45
C TYR A 317 -2.83 19.90 -11.36
N GLY A 318 -3.67 20.90 -11.14
CA GLY A 318 -3.60 22.21 -11.77
C GLY A 318 -4.15 23.30 -10.87
N VAL A 319 -4.14 24.52 -11.39
CA VAL A 319 -4.73 25.70 -10.74
C VAL A 319 -5.66 26.37 -11.73
N VAL A 320 -6.76 26.95 -11.27
CA VAL A 320 -7.62 27.77 -12.12
C VAL A 320 -6.90 29.08 -12.43
N GLY A 321 -6.69 29.35 -13.72
CA GLY A 321 -6.05 30.56 -14.21
C GLY A 321 -7.04 31.70 -14.48
N HIS A 322 -6.49 32.84 -14.88
CA HIS A 322 -7.27 33.95 -15.39
C HIS A 322 -7.53 33.81 -16.89
N LEU A 323 -8.63 34.43 -17.36
CA LEU A 323 -8.89 34.63 -18.79
C LEU A 323 -7.83 35.56 -19.37
N GLU A 324 -7.51 35.41 -20.66
CA GLU A 324 -6.52 36.26 -21.34
C GLU A 324 -6.92 37.75 -21.37
N SER A 325 -8.23 38.03 -21.32
CA SER A 325 -8.76 39.39 -21.24
C SER A 325 -8.72 40.00 -19.83
N CYS A 326 -8.29 39.24 -18.82
CA CYS A 326 -8.21 39.68 -17.43
C CYS A 326 -6.75 39.98 -17.06
N ASP A 327 -6.53 41.13 -16.41
CA ASP A 327 -5.22 41.59 -15.95
C ASP A 327 -4.76 40.93 -14.64
N GLY A 328 -5.57 40.04 -14.07
CA GLY A 328 -5.29 39.36 -12.80
C GLY A 328 -5.57 40.22 -11.57
N ASN A 329 -6.22 41.38 -11.70
CA ASN A 329 -6.52 42.23 -10.55
C ASN A 329 -7.72 41.71 -9.75
N ASP A 330 -7.48 41.32 -8.50
CA ASP A 330 -8.50 40.76 -7.59
C ASP A 330 -9.75 41.64 -7.43
N ASN A 331 -9.59 42.97 -7.50
CA ASN A 331 -10.71 43.90 -7.29
C ASN A 331 -11.68 43.98 -8.47
N TYR A 332 -11.23 43.63 -9.68
CA TYR A 332 -12.02 43.75 -10.91
C TYR A 332 -12.15 42.43 -11.68
N CYS A 333 -11.60 41.34 -11.14
CA CYS A 333 -11.65 40.02 -11.76
C CYS A 333 -13.09 39.50 -11.86
N ARG A 334 -13.57 39.34 -13.09
CA ARG A 334 -14.89 38.75 -13.42
C ARG A 334 -14.80 37.38 -14.06
N CYS A 335 -13.64 36.72 -14.01
CA CYS A 335 -13.44 35.39 -14.62
C CYS A 335 -14.40 34.33 -14.05
N HIS A 336 -14.82 34.47 -12.79
CA HIS A 336 -15.79 33.55 -12.17
C HIS A 336 -17.19 33.60 -12.80
N ASN A 337 -17.55 34.71 -13.45
CA ASN A 337 -18.84 34.87 -14.12
C ASN A 337 -18.82 34.41 -15.59
N SER A 338 -17.64 34.10 -16.13
CA SER A 338 -17.52 33.57 -17.48
C SER A 338 -17.83 32.09 -17.49
N ASP A 339 -18.55 31.66 -18.53
CA ASP A 339 -18.75 30.24 -18.80
C ASP A 339 -17.43 29.54 -19.15
N THR A 340 -16.41 30.29 -19.56
CA THR A 340 -15.08 29.77 -19.87
C THR A 340 -14.19 29.75 -18.63
N VAL A 341 -13.56 28.61 -18.35
CA VAL A 341 -12.55 28.45 -17.30
C VAL A 341 -11.22 28.06 -17.91
N VAL A 342 -10.16 28.73 -17.47
CA VAL A 342 -8.79 28.39 -17.86
C VAL A 342 -8.19 27.55 -16.74
N LEU A 343 -7.63 26.40 -17.09
CA LEU A 343 -6.84 25.54 -16.22
C LEU A 343 -5.37 25.71 -16.55
N GLU A 344 -4.56 25.91 -15.53
CA GLU A 344 -3.12 26.13 -15.64
C GLU A 344 -2.33 25.03 -14.96
N PHE A 345 -1.38 24.48 -15.72
CA PHE A 345 -0.46 23.43 -15.34
C PHE A 345 0.95 24.03 -15.29
N ASN A 346 1.23 24.73 -14.19
CA ASN A 346 2.44 25.53 -14.01
C ASN A 346 3.75 24.72 -13.95
N GLN A 347 3.66 23.39 -13.93
CA GLN A 347 4.82 22.50 -14.11
C GLN A 347 5.43 22.56 -15.52
N TYR A 348 4.70 23.05 -16.53
CA TYR A 348 5.16 23.16 -17.91
C TYR A 348 5.62 24.59 -18.26
N THR A 349 6.59 24.74 -19.17
CA THR A 349 7.03 26.06 -19.69
C THR A 349 5.90 26.85 -20.35
N ALA A 350 6.05 28.18 -20.37
CA ALA A 350 5.04 29.12 -20.89
C ALA A 350 4.62 28.84 -22.35
N GLY A 351 5.53 28.29 -23.17
CA GLY A 351 5.26 27.93 -24.57
C GLY A 351 4.68 26.54 -24.77
N SER A 352 4.57 25.72 -23.72
CA SER A 352 4.09 24.35 -23.83
C SER A 352 2.59 24.31 -24.07
N ARG A 353 2.17 23.53 -25.08
CA ARG A 353 0.74 23.25 -25.33
C ARG A 353 0.03 22.59 -24.13
N TRP A 354 0.78 21.97 -23.22
CA TRP A 354 0.26 21.28 -22.05
C TRP A 354 0.04 22.21 -20.86
N ARG A 355 0.48 23.48 -20.94
CA ARG A 355 0.42 24.43 -19.83
C ARG A 355 -0.99 24.94 -19.57
N ARG A 356 -1.80 25.14 -20.61
CA ARG A 356 -3.14 25.73 -20.48
C ARG A 356 -4.17 24.86 -21.18
N ALA A 357 -5.28 24.63 -20.50
CA ALA A 357 -6.47 24.03 -21.09
C ALA A 357 -7.67 24.92 -20.80
N THR A 358 -8.63 24.96 -21.72
CA THR A 358 -9.84 25.77 -21.59
C THR A 358 -11.04 24.85 -21.58
N ILE A 359 -11.96 25.07 -20.65
CA ILE A 359 -13.19 24.28 -20.50
C ILE A 359 -14.41 25.20 -20.38
N ASN A 360 -15.60 24.63 -20.59
CA ASN A 360 -16.87 25.33 -20.42
C ASN A 360 -17.62 24.85 -19.17
N ARG A 361 -17.98 25.74 -18.23
CA ARG A 361 -18.67 25.38 -16.96
C ARG A 361 -20.02 24.70 -17.16
N LYS A 362 -20.77 25.05 -18.21
CA LYS A 362 -22.17 24.61 -18.42
C LYS A 362 -22.27 23.32 -19.23
N GLU A 363 -21.38 23.16 -20.20
CA GLU A 363 -21.45 22.05 -21.17
C GLU A 363 -20.26 21.09 -21.05
N HIS A 364 -19.49 21.15 -19.96
CA HIS A 364 -18.28 20.35 -19.79
C HIS A 364 -18.55 18.86 -19.98
N ARG A 365 -17.78 18.25 -20.89
CA ARG A 365 -17.74 16.81 -21.11
C ARG A 365 -16.27 16.40 -21.23
N GLU A 366 -16.03 15.11 -21.42
CA GLU A 366 -14.71 14.69 -21.87
C GLU A 366 -14.40 15.34 -23.22
N GLU A 367 -13.30 16.09 -23.25
CA GLU A 367 -12.80 16.81 -24.41
C GLU A 367 -11.38 16.33 -24.73
N GLY A 368 -10.92 16.58 -25.96
CA GLY A 368 -9.59 16.22 -26.41
C GLY A 368 -9.59 15.24 -27.58
N ASN A 369 -8.41 14.72 -27.90
CA ASN A 369 -8.16 13.91 -29.09
C ASN A 369 -7.00 12.92 -28.83
N GLU A 370 -6.69 12.05 -29.78
CA GLU A 370 -5.62 11.05 -29.59
C GLU A 370 -4.20 11.63 -29.56
N ALA A 371 -3.99 12.85 -30.06
CA ALA A 371 -2.70 13.52 -30.07
C ALA A 371 -2.39 14.22 -28.73
N ASP A 372 -3.40 14.84 -28.12
CA ASP A 372 -3.30 15.59 -26.86
C ASP A 372 -3.87 14.81 -25.66
N GLY A 373 -4.46 13.64 -25.90
CA GLY A 373 -5.21 12.91 -24.89
C GLY A 373 -6.57 13.56 -24.61
N PHE A 374 -7.29 12.93 -23.70
CA PHE A 374 -8.63 13.31 -23.31
C PHE A 374 -8.61 13.80 -21.86
N TYR A 375 -9.18 14.98 -21.63
CA TYR A 375 -9.36 15.58 -20.32
C TYR A 375 -10.84 15.63 -19.98
N GLY A 376 -11.17 15.33 -18.72
CA GLY A 376 -12.53 15.00 -18.32
C GLY A 376 -12.91 15.59 -16.97
N GLY A 377 -13.34 14.75 -16.05
CA GLY A 377 -13.89 15.16 -14.76
C GLY A 377 -12.91 16.01 -13.95
N ILE A 378 -13.44 17.00 -13.24
CA ILE A 378 -12.68 17.98 -12.47
C ILE A 378 -13.22 18.00 -11.06
N ARG A 379 -12.30 17.97 -10.09
CA ARG A 379 -12.60 18.18 -8.69
C ARG A 379 -11.81 19.38 -8.17
N LYS A 380 -12.46 20.17 -7.32
CA LYS A 380 -11.81 21.23 -6.55
C LYS A 380 -11.12 20.64 -5.32
N LEU A 381 -9.89 21.06 -5.06
CA LEU A 381 -9.14 20.71 -3.86
C LEU A 381 -9.36 21.77 -2.78
N CYS A 382 -10.01 21.37 -1.68
CA CYS A 382 -10.23 22.25 -0.52
C CYS A 382 -9.34 21.88 0.68
N ASN A 383 -8.79 20.66 0.71
CA ASN A 383 -7.98 20.18 1.82
C ASN A 383 -6.54 20.68 1.69
N GLU A 384 -6.07 21.45 2.68
CA GLU A 384 -4.72 21.99 2.73
C GLU A 384 -3.63 20.91 2.75
N GLU A 385 -3.89 19.74 3.35
CA GLU A 385 -2.94 18.62 3.38
C GLU A 385 -2.74 18.00 1.99
N GLU A 386 -3.81 17.87 1.20
CA GLU A 386 -3.75 17.39 -0.19
C GLU A 386 -2.96 18.39 -1.05
N ILE A 387 -3.29 19.69 -0.94
CA ILE A 387 -2.60 20.75 -1.68
C ILE A 387 -1.12 20.80 -1.30
N SER A 388 -0.80 20.70 -0.02
CA SER A 388 0.59 20.69 0.47
C SER A 388 1.36 19.47 -0.02
N THR A 389 0.69 18.31 -0.15
CA THR A 389 1.29 17.10 -0.72
C THR A 389 1.66 17.32 -2.19
N TRP A 390 0.78 17.93 -2.98
CA TRP A 390 1.08 18.29 -4.37
C TRP A 390 2.24 19.30 -4.48
N LYS A 391 2.24 20.33 -3.64
CA LYS A 391 3.34 21.31 -3.60
C LYS A 391 4.69 20.68 -3.23
N ARG A 392 4.71 19.68 -2.36
CA ARG A 392 5.94 18.92 -2.03
C ARG A 392 6.43 18.04 -3.19
N LEU A 393 5.50 17.57 -4.03
CA LEU A 393 5.79 16.77 -5.22
C LEU A 393 6.11 17.62 -6.46
N TRP A 394 6.11 18.95 -6.31
CA TRP A 394 6.40 19.90 -7.37
C TRP A 394 7.82 19.72 -7.90
N PRO A 395 8.03 19.72 -9.22
CA PRO A 395 9.36 19.61 -9.78
C PRO A 395 10.23 20.82 -9.39
N SER A 396 11.49 20.56 -9.07
CA SER A 396 12.47 21.61 -8.74
C SER A 396 12.89 22.44 -9.96
N GLU A 397 12.62 21.97 -11.18
CA GLU A 397 12.93 22.64 -12.45
C GLU A 397 11.67 22.70 -13.33
N ILE A 398 11.47 23.84 -14.02
CA ILE A 398 10.38 24.00 -14.99
C ILE A 398 10.80 23.28 -16.28
N LEU A 399 9.98 22.37 -16.78
CA LEU A 399 10.34 21.52 -17.91
C LEU A 399 9.93 22.13 -19.26
N GLU A 400 10.90 22.16 -20.19
CA GLU A 400 10.76 22.63 -21.57
C GLU A 400 9.74 21.82 -22.39
#